data_AF-A0A3A9C8F4-F1
#
_entry.id   AF-A0A3A9C8F4-F1
#
_cell.length_a   1.000
_cell.length_b   1.000
_cell.length_c   1.000
_cell.angle_alpha   90.00
_cell.angle_beta   90.00
_cell.angle_gamma   90.00
#
_symmetry.space_group_name_H-M   'P 1'
#
loop_
_entity.id
_entity.type
_entity.pdbx_description
1 polymer ?
#
loop_
_entity_poly.entity_id
_entity_poly.type
_entity_poly.pdbx_seq_one_letter_code
_entity_poly.pdbx_strand_id
1 'polypeptide(L)'
;MSQTGYGLFMNLCDLYYVLLQIMLFLATWNIFFRPQRGKCEMFFAGTIVAANVFLRLCLGVPGGVRYVVSAAAVLGYCHIRYKGHLEKAVFTLLLFYNFHGMSFLISNSFYQFLMDNMLGRLDVQGAEYMRHLYKSLMIGQSCNLFLYTFVFILMICILKKIIKSPLSMNWQDSIFLSALNVVGSMLVWMVIDLSVVQIEKEIFFLFAQRREMVWKIPMIAVFLCAGEISVLCIFRKYKELQGEREKHFVEEQQMKAMKRRLEEAENFYGSIRRIRHEMRGHMANIKGLVAGEKYEEVERYIGKLDETIQGFDYKFSTGNAVTDVIINDKYWKAVKSGIAFKVRFEYRETDTISAFDMGIVLNNLFDNAIEACEKLEQTKRHISLTLKRKNHFLLVEVENSFDGNLEWEDGAAAPTTLKCSSLPEVLMEHGVGLKNVRDVAERYLGYMDIRTEQDVFRVTVMLQQKEIS
;
A
#
# COMPACT_ATOMS: atom_id res chain seq x y z
N MET A 1 -26.63 46.29 36.84
CA MET A 1 -26.95 45.09 36.05
C MET A 1 -28.04 44.34 36.78
N SER A 2 -29.18 44.12 36.12
CA SER A 2 -30.33 43.41 36.69
C SER A 2 -30.19 41.89 36.49
N GLN A 3 -30.94 41.11 37.28
CA GLN A 3 -31.06 39.66 37.13
C GLN A 3 -31.53 39.25 35.72
N THR A 4 -32.47 40.00 35.15
CA THR A 4 -32.96 39.80 33.78
C THR A 4 -31.87 40.01 32.73
N GLY A 5 -31.02 41.03 32.90
CA GLY A 5 -29.88 41.26 32.02
C GLY A 5 -28.83 40.14 32.10
N TYR A 6 -28.57 39.61 33.30
CA TYR A 6 -27.68 38.47 33.48
C TYR A 6 -28.25 37.18 32.85
N GLY A 7 -29.54 36.91 33.03
CA GLY A 7 -30.20 35.75 32.42
C GLY A 7 -30.15 35.78 30.89
N LEU A 8 -30.40 36.94 30.27
CA LEU A 8 -30.26 37.13 28.82
C LEU A 8 -28.83 36.87 28.34
N PHE A 9 -27.82 37.36 29.07
CA PHE A 9 -26.43 37.10 28.74
C PHE A 9 -26.08 35.61 28.81
N MET A 10 -26.50 34.89 29.86
CA MET A 10 -26.22 33.47 29.99
C MET A 10 -26.83 32.67 28.83
N ASN A 11 -28.05 33.01 28.40
CA ASN A 11 -28.66 32.39 27.22
C ASN A 11 -27.87 32.64 25.92
N LEU A 12 -27.33 33.86 25.75
CA LEU A 12 -26.47 34.19 24.62
C LEU A 12 -25.14 33.43 24.66
N CYS A 13 -24.51 33.33 25.83
CA CYS A 13 -23.29 32.55 26.01
C CYS A 13 -23.50 31.07 25.70
N ASP A 14 -24.59 30.48 26.16
CA ASP A 14 -24.92 29.08 25.90
C ASP A 14 -25.13 28.81 24.40
N LEU A 15 -25.86 29.70 23.71
CA LEU A 15 -26.03 29.59 22.25
C LEU A 15 -24.69 29.71 21.53
N TYR A 16 -23.84 30.64 21.97
CA TYR A 16 -22.48 30.81 21.45
C TYR A 16 -21.64 29.54 21.67
N TYR A 17 -21.70 28.91 22.85
CA TYR A 17 -21.01 27.64 23.12
C TYR A 17 -21.41 26.54 22.14
N VAL A 18 -22.70 26.40 21.84
CA VAL A 18 -23.17 25.38 20.88
C VAL A 18 -22.62 25.65 19.49
N LEU A 19 -22.71 26.89 19.00
CA LEU A 19 -22.20 27.27 17.68
C LEU A 19 -20.68 27.09 17.60
N LEU A 20 -19.95 27.51 18.64
CA LEU A 20 -18.51 27.36 18.75
C LEU A 20 -18.10 25.88 18.71
N GLN A 21 -18.78 25.02 19.47
CA GLN A 21 -18.50 23.58 19.49
C GLN A 21 -18.68 22.94 18.10
N ILE A 22 -19.72 23.33 17.37
CA ILE A 22 -19.95 22.83 16.01
C ILE A 22 -18.83 23.30 15.08
N MET A 23 -18.44 24.57 15.15
CA MET A 23 -17.34 25.11 14.34
C MET A 23 -16.00 24.42 14.64
N LEU A 24 -15.70 24.19 15.91
CA LEU A 24 -14.49 23.49 16.34
C LEU A 24 -14.53 22.01 15.94
N PHE A 25 -15.69 21.36 16.02
CA PHE A 25 -15.85 19.99 15.52
C PHE A 25 -15.55 19.90 14.03
N LEU A 26 -16.14 20.79 13.22
CA LEU A 26 -15.89 20.83 11.77
C LEU A 26 -14.41 21.12 11.46
N ALA A 27 -13.76 21.99 12.26
CA ALA A 27 -12.34 22.25 12.12
C ALA A 27 -11.49 21.00 12.40
N THR A 28 -11.79 20.26 13.48
CA THR A 28 -11.14 18.97 13.78
C THR A 28 -11.43 17.92 12.71
N TRP A 29 -12.67 17.84 12.23
CA TRP A 29 -13.10 16.92 11.18
C TRP A 29 -12.29 17.08 9.90
N ASN A 30 -12.10 18.33 9.46
CA ASN A 30 -11.36 18.68 8.25
C ASN A 30 -9.85 18.35 8.31
N ILE A 31 -9.29 18.10 9.50
CA ILE A 31 -7.90 17.67 9.63
C ILE A 31 -7.77 16.20 9.20
N PHE A 32 -8.74 15.36 9.57
CA PHE A 32 -8.71 13.94 9.28
C PHE A 32 -9.35 13.60 7.94
N PHE A 33 -10.46 14.24 7.60
CA PHE A 33 -11.17 14.04 6.36
C PHE A 33 -10.83 15.19 5.40
N ARG A 34 -10.29 14.87 4.21
CA ARG A 34 -9.95 15.90 3.22
C ARG A 34 -11.21 16.71 2.89
N PRO A 35 -11.14 18.05 2.87
CA PRO A 35 -12.26 18.87 2.44
C PRO A 35 -12.49 18.63 0.95
N GLN A 36 -13.43 17.75 0.60
CA GLN A 36 -13.99 17.73 -0.74
C GLN A 36 -15.18 18.67 -0.71
N ARG A 37 -14.99 19.93 -1.13
CA ARG A 37 -16.03 20.96 -1.27
C ARG A 37 -17.16 20.48 -2.21
N GLY A 38 -18.00 19.60 -1.71
CA GLY A 38 -19.11 18.97 -2.41
C GLY A 38 -20.40 19.25 -1.66
N LYS A 39 -21.52 19.18 -2.39
CA LYS A 39 -22.87 19.46 -1.85
C LYS A 39 -23.20 18.60 -0.62
N CYS A 40 -22.67 17.38 -0.55
CA CYS A 40 -22.88 16.46 0.58
C CYS A 40 -22.23 16.93 1.89
N GLU A 41 -21.03 17.53 1.87
CA GLU A 41 -20.37 18.03 3.08
C GLU A 41 -21.10 19.26 3.66
N MET A 42 -21.57 20.15 2.79
CA MET A 42 -22.38 21.30 3.22
C MET A 42 -23.72 20.85 3.79
N PHE A 43 -24.36 19.85 3.17
CA PHE A 43 -25.58 19.25 3.72
C PHE A 43 -25.32 18.63 5.09
N PHE A 44 -24.26 17.83 5.24
CA PHE A 44 -23.85 17.22 6.51
C PHE A 44 -23.63 18.26 7.61
N ALA A 45 -22.81 19.28 7.35
CA ALA A 45 -22.55 20.37 8.28
C ALA A 45 -23.86 21.10 8.64
N GLY A 46 -24.72 21.36 7.66
CA GLY A 46 -26.05 21.95 7.86
C GLY A 46 -26.95 21.11 8.77
N THR A 47 -27.02 19.79 8.56
CA THR A 47 -27.78 18.88 9.43
C THR A 47 -27.25 18.85 10.86
N ILE A 48 -25.93 18.84 11.06
CA ILE A 48 -25.34 18.88 12.42
C ILE A 48 -25.70 20.18 13.13
N VAL A 49 -25.59 21.31 12.43
CA VAL A 49 -25.98 22.62 12.96
C VAL A 49 -27.46 22.65 13.32
N ALA A 50 -28.33 22.26 12.39
CA ALA A 50 -29.78 22.27 12.59
C ALA A 50 -30.20 21.37 13.76
N ALA A 51 -29.65 20.15 13.84
CA ALA A 51 -29.96 19.21 14.93
C ALA A 51 -29.50 19.73 16.30
N ASN A 52 -28.31 20.32 16.40
CA ASN A 52 -27.79 20.86 17.66
C ASN A 52 -28.56 22.10 18.12
N VAL A 53 -28.94 22.99 17.20
CA VAL A 53 -29.76 24.17 17.51
C VAL A 53 -31.17 23.74 17.92
N PHE A 54 -31.78 22.81 17.20
CA PHE A 54 -33.11 22.29 17.51
C PHE A 54 -33.16 21.62 18.89
N LEU A 55 -32.23 20.70 19.17
CA LEU A 55 -32.15 20.01 20.46
C LEU A 55 -31.91 20.98 21.64
N ARG A 56 -31.27 22.12 21.39
CA ARG A 56 -31.08 23.16 22.41
C ARG A 56 -32.36 23.98 22.65
N LEU A 57 -33.13 24.25 21.59
CA LEU A 57 -34.41 24.97 21.70
C LEU A 57 -35.52 24.11 22.32
N CYS A 58 -35.40 22.79 22.24
CA CYS A 58 -36.28 21.86 22.95
C CYS A 58 -36.04 21.94 24.47
N LEU A 59 -36.95 22.61 25.18
CA LEU A 59 -36.98 22.68 26.63
C LEU A 59 -37.04 21.27 27.25
N GLY A 60 -36.12 20.97 28.17
CA GLY A 60 -36.14 19.73 28.96
C GLY A 60 -35.20 18.60 28.48
N VAL A 61 -34.50 18.77 27.36
CA VAL A 61 -33.51 17.76 26.92
C VAL A 61 -32.20 17.94 27.69
N PRO A 62 -31.70 16.90 28.42
CA PRO A 62 -30.40 16.96 29.07
C PRO A 62 -29.28 17.20 28.05
N GLY A 63 -28.30 18.03 28.39
CA GLY A 63 -27.19 18.36 27.49
C GLY A 63 -26.42 17.13 26.97
N GLY A 64 -26.38 16.04 27.75
CA GLY A 64 -25.78 14.76 27.35
C GLY A 64 -26.41 14.13 26.10
N VAL A 65 -27.74 14.23 25.96
CA VAL A 65 -28.48 13.67 24.81
C VAL A 65 -28.04 14.31 23.51
N ARG A 66 -27.75 15.62 23.52
CA ARG A 66 -27.26 16.35 22.35
C ARG A 66 -25.95 15.78 21.81
N TYR A 67 -25.03 15.41 22.71
CA TYR A 67 -23.75 14.81 22.31
C TYR A 67 -23.96 13.43 21.69
N VAL A 68 -24.81 12.58 22.28
CA VAL A 68 -25.13 11.25 21.75
C VAL A 68 -25.78 11.33 20.37
N VAL A 69 -26.76 12.23 20.19
CA VAL A 69 -27.42 12.42 18.88
C VAL A 69 -26.44 12.94 17.84
N SER A 70 -25.55 13.86 18.21
CA SER A 70 -24.52 14.38 17.28
C SER A 70 -23.54 13.28 16.87
N ALA A 71 -23.08 12.46 17.81
CA ALA A 71 -22.20 11.33 17.53
C ALA A 71 -22.88 10.30 16.61
N ALA A 72 -24.15 9.95 16.89
CA ALA A 72 -24.93 9.05 16.05
C ALA A 72 -25.11 9.59 14.62
N ALA A 73 -25.38 10.89 14.46
CA ALA A 73 -25.50 11.54 13.16
C ALA A 73 -24.18 11.49 12.36
N VAL A 74 -23.05 11.77 13.02
CA VAL A 74 -21.71 11.70 12.40
C VAL A 74 -21.38 10.28 11.97
N LEU A 75 -21.63 9.28 12.83
CA LEU A 75 -21.37 7.87 12.51
C LEU A 75 -22.29 7.36 11.39
N GLY A 76 -23.58 7.75 11.41
CA GLY A 76 -24.53 7.42 10.34
C GLY A 76 -24.09 8.00 8.99
N TYR A 77 -23.67 9.27 8.96
CA TYR A 77 -23.13 9.89 7.76
C TYR A 77 -21.90 9.13 7.24
N CYS A 78 -20.95 8.78 8.13
CA CYS A 78 -19.77 8.03 7.74
C CYS A 78 -20.08 6.63 7.23
N HIS A 79 -21.04 5.94 7.85
CA HIS A 79 -21.47 4.63 7.40
C HIS A 79 -21.95 4.66 5.95
N ILE A 80 -22.79 5.65 5.61
CA ILE A 80 -23.33 5.85 4.25
C ILE A 80 -22.22 6.28 3.28
N ARG A 81 -21.39 7.26 3.66
CA ARG A 81 -20.42 7.90 2.75
C ARG A 81 -19.15 7.09 2.50
N TYR A 82 -18.70 6.34 3.50
CA TYR A 82 -17.43 5.58 3.50
C TYR A 82 -17.65 4.07 3.55
N LYS A 83 -18.85 3.59 3.17
CA LYS A 83 -19.17 2.15 3.04
C LYS A 83 -18.82 1.33 4.29
N GLY A 84 -19.11 1.87 5.47
CA GLY A 84 -18.90 1.18 6.75
C GLY A 84 -17.51 1.32 7.39
N HIS A 85 -16.56 2.03 6.77
CA HIS A 85 -15.29 2.39 7.42
C HIS A 85 -15.49 3.49 8.48
N LEU A 86 -15.67 3.10 9.74
CA LEU A 86 -16.05 3.98 10.85
C LEU A 86 -14.89 4.28 11.80
N GLU A 87 -13.82 3.50 11.78
CA GLU A 87 -12.67 3.58 12.67
C GLU A 87 -12.15 5.03 12.84
N LYS A 88 -11.89 5.70 11.72
CA LYS A 88 -11.41 7.08 11.71
C LYS A 88 -12.43 8.08 12.26
N ALA A 89 -13.72 7.86 12.03
CA ALA A 89 -14.79 8.73 12.51
C ALA A 89 -14.95 8.60 14.03
N VAL A 90 -14.89 7.37 14.55
CA VAL A 90 -14.92 7.10 16.00
C VAL A 90 -13.75 7.79 16.70
N PHE A 91 -12.53 7.61 16.20
CA PHE A 91 -11.37 8.30 16.75
C PHE A 91 -11.53 9.83 16.73
N THR A 92 -11.97 10.40 15.61
CA THR A 92 -12.15 11.86 15.47
C THR A 92 -13.19 12.40 16.46
N LEU A 93 -14.28 11.67 16.69
CA LEU A 93 -15.30 12.01 17.67
C LEU A 93 -14.75 11.97 19.10
N LEU A 94 -14.06 10.90 19.47
CA LEU A 94 -13.48 10.74 20.81
C LEU A 94 -12.42 11.82 21.07
N LEU A 95 -11.57 12.12 20.09
CA LEU A 95 -10.58 13.19 20.17
C LEU A 95 -11.24 14.56 20.35
N PHE A 96 -12.31 14.86 19.61
CA PHE A 96 -13.06 16.10 19.77
C PHE A 96 -13.64 16.23 21.18
N TYR A 97 -14.27 15.18 21.70
CA TYR A 97 -14.83 15.21 23.05
C TYR A 97 -13.76 15.32 24.13
N ASN A 98 -12.60 14.70 23.93
CA ASN A 98 -11.47 14.86 24.81
C ASN A 98 -10.96 16.30 24.81
N PHE A 99 -10.74 16.93 23.64
CA PHE A 99 -10.32 18.33 23.55
C PHE A 99 -11.34 19.30 24.17
N HIS A 100 -12.63 19.03 23.95
CA HIS A 100 -13.72 19.75 24.61
C HIS A 100 -13.62 19.65 26.14
N GLY A 101 -13.47 18.42 26.64
CA GLY A 101 -13.35 18.12 28.06
C GLY A 101 -12.14 18.77 28.72
N MET A 102 -10.97 18.66 28.09
CA MET A 102 -9.74 19.25 28.61
C MET A 102 -9.78 20.77 28.60
N SER A 103 -10.31 21.38 27.54
CA SER A 103 -10.53 22.83 27.49
C SER A 103 -11.49 23.29 28.58
N PHE A 104 -12.56 22.53 28.82
CA PHE A 104 -13.51 22.80 29.91
C PHE A 104 -12.86 22.69 31.29
N LEU A 105 -12.08 21.65 31.57
CA LEU A 105 -11.43 21.48 32.87
C LEU A 105 -10.44 22.60 33.16
N ILE A 106 -9.65 23.00 32.17
CA ILE A 106 -8.69 24.10 32.29
C ILE A 106 -9.42 25.42 32.51
N SER A 107 -10.43 25.74 31.68
CA SER A 107 -11.15 27.00 31.78
C SER A 107 -12.00 27.10 33.05
N ASN A 108 -12.68 26.02 33.44
CA ASN A 108 -13.49 25.96 34.64
C ASN A 108 -12.62 26.12 35.90
N SER A 109 -11.44 25.52 35.95
CA SER A 109 -10.53 25.70 37.09
C SER A 109 -10.08 27.15 37.23
N PHE A 110 -9.76 27.82 36.12
CA PHE A 110 -9.46 29.25 36.12
C PHE A 110 -10.68 30.11 36.50
N TYR A 111 -11.88 29.74 36.04
CA TYR A 111 -13.12 30.40 36.43
C TYR A 111 -13.35 30.31 37.94
N GLN A 112 -13.19 29.13 38.54
CA GLN A 112 -13.32 28.94 39.99
C GLN A 112 -12.31 29.80 40.76
N PHE A 113 -11.05 29.83 40.33
CA PHE A 113 -10.01 30.69 40.91
C PHE A 113 -10.38 32.18 40.82
N LEU A 114 -10.84 32.63 39.65
CA LEU A 114 -11.20 34.02 39.41
C LEU A 114 -12.42 34.41 40.27
N MET A 115 -13.44 33.56 40.33
CA MET A 115 -14.66 33.80 41.08
C MET A 115 -14.43 33.80 42.59
N ASP A 116 -13.60 32.90 43.13
CA ASP A 116 -13.20 32.88 44.54
C ASP A 116 -12.59 34.24 44.96
N ASN A 117 -11.69 34.76 44.13
CA ASN A 117 -11.05 36.06 44.37
C ASN A 117 -11.99 37.27 44.19
N MET A 118 -12.88 37.23 43.20
CA MET A 118 -13.80 38.34 42.92
C MET A 118 -14.95 38.40 43.93
N LEU A 119 -15.53 37.26 44.30
CA LEU A 119 -16.63 37.19 45.26
C LEU A 119 -16.15 37.44 46.68
N GLY A 120 -14.95 36.99 47.05
CA GLY A 120 -14.35 37.26 48.36
C GLY A 120 -14.05 38.74 48.63
N ARG A 121 -14.07 39.61 47.60
CA ARG A 121 -13.88 41.06 47.72
C ARG A 121 -15.19 41.85 47.80
N LEU A 122 -16.34 41.19 47.66
CA LEU A 122 -17.64 41.87 47.68
C LEU A 122 -18.11 42.12 49.11
N ASP A 123 -18.54 43.35 49.38
CA ASP A 123 -19.24 43.69 50.61
C ASP A 123 -20.69 43.18 50.56
N VAL A 124 -20.98 42.16 51.36
CA VAL A 124 -22.29 41.48 51.41
C VAL A 124 -23.38 42.38 51.98
N GLN A 125 -23.03 43.40 52.77
CA GLN A 125 -23.99 44.31 53.40
C GLN A 125 -24.27 45.57 52.57
N GLY A 126 -23.58 45.76 51.45
CA GLY A 126 -23.73 46.94 50.60
C GLY A 126 -25.06 46.96 49.83
N ALA A 127 -25.69 48.14 49.73
CA ALA A 127 -26.93 48.34 48.96
C ALA A 127 -26.79 48.01 47.46
N GLU A 128 -25.56 48.00 46.94
CA GLU A 128 -25.26 47.63 45.54
C GLU A 128 -24.75 46.20 45.37
N TYR A 129 -24.77 45.36 46.41
CA TYR A 129 -24.21 44.01 46.39
C TYR A 129 -24.68 43.19 45.18
N MET A 130 -25.99 43.12 44.95
CA MET A 130 -26.56 42.34 43.83
C MET A 130 -26.06 42.83 42.47
N ARG A 131 -25.87 44.15 42.30
CA ARG A 131 -25.35 44.72 41.05
C ARG A 131 -23.91 44.30 40.81
N HIS A 132 -23.08 44.35 41.86
CA HIS A 132 -21.67 43.96 41.78
C HIS A 132 -21.51 42.44 41.63
N LEU A 133 -22.36 41.65 42.28
CA LEU A 133 -22.42 40.19 42.12
C LEU A 133 -22.67 39.79 40.67
N TYR A 134 -23.74 40.32 40.05
CA TYR A 134 -24.03 40.02 38.64
C TYR A 134 -22.92 40.50 37.70
N LYS A 135 -22.29 41.64 37.98
CA LYS A 135 -21.15 42.13 37.20
C LYS A 135 -19.95 41.18 37.31
N SER A 136 -19.63 40.69 38.50
CA SER A 136 -18.54 39.73 38.71
C SER A 136 -18.80 38.39 38.02
N LEU A 137 -20.04 37.88 38.10
CA LEU A 137 -20.46 36.67 37.39
C LEU A 137 -20.33 36.80 35.88
N MET A 138 -20.73 37.95 35.31
CA MET A 138 -20.58 38.24 33.88
C MET A 138 -19.12 38.24 33.42
N ILE A 139 -18.26 38.93 34.16
CA ILE A 139 -16.83 39.01 33.85
C ILE A 139 -16.22 37.62 33.93
N GLY A 140 -16.51 36.87 35.00
CA GLY A 140 -16.05 35.50 35.17
C GLY A 140 -16.46 34.60 34.00
N GLN A 141 -17.74 34.60 33.64
CA GLN A 141 -18.24 33.79 32.52
C GLN A 141 -17.66 34.20 31.16
N SER A 142 -17.46 35.50 30.93
CA SER A 142 -16.78 35.99 29.73
C SER A 142 -15.34 35.50 29.65
N CYS A 143 -14.59 35.57 30.76
CA CYS A 143 -13.23 35.06 30.84
C CYS A 143 -13.16 33.54 30.66
N ASN A 144 -14.10 32.79 31.25
CA ASN A 144 -14.20 31.34 31.08
C ASN A 144 -14.40 30.96 29.61
N LEU A 145 -15.35 31.63 28.94
CA LEU A 145 -15.64 31.39 27.53
C LEU A 145 -14.43 31.70 26.64
N PHE A 146 -13.75 32.83 26.89
CA PHE A 146 -12.55 33.21 26.16
C PHE A 146 -11.44 32.17 26.33
N LEU A 147 -11.14 31.78 27.57
CA LEU A 147 -10.08 30.82 27.86
C LEU A 147 -10.38 29.43 27.30
N TYR A 148 -11.62 28.96 27.45
CA TYR A 148 -12.09 27.72 26.82
C TYR A 148 -11.84 27.72 25.31
N THR A 149 -12.26 28.81 24.64
CA THR A 149 -12.12 28.97 23.19
C THR A 149 -10.64 28.98 22.77
N PHE A 150 -9.82 29.75 23.49
CA PHE A 150 -8.40 29.88 23.24
C PHE A 150 -7.67 28.53 23.37
N VAL A 151 -7.90 27.80 24.46
CA VAL A 151 -7.28 26.50 24.73
C VAL A 151 -7.67 25.47 23.66
N PHE A 152 -8.95 25.42 23.29
CA PHE A 152 -9.41 24.49 22.26
C PHE A 152 -8.78 24.81 20.89
N ILE A 153 -8.81 26.09 20.47
CA ILE A 153 -8.19 26.52 19.21
C ILE A 153 -6.70 26.19 19.20
N LEU A 154 -5.99 26.41 20.32
CA LEU A 154 -4.58 26.05 20.44
C LEU A 154 -4.36 24.54 20.20
N MET A 155 -5.17 23.67 20.80
CA MET A 155 -5.09 22.22 20.57
C MET A 155 -5.35 21.85 19.11
N ILE A 156 -6.36 22.44 18.45
CA ILE A 156 -6.61 22.22 17.02
C ILE A 156 -5.45 22.70 16.16
N CYS A 157 -4.85 23.86 16.48
CA CYS A 157 -3.69 24.39 15.76
C CYS A 157 -2.47 23.47 15.87
N ILE A 158 -2.21 22.93 17.07
CA ILE A 158 -1.15 21.94 17.30
C ILE A 158 -1.45 20.67 16.49
N LEU A 159 -2.67 20.15 16.58
CA LEU A 159 -3.11 18.95 15.84
C LEU A 159 -2.93 19.13 14.33
N LYS A 160 -3.33 20.28 13.76
CA LYS A 160 -3.16 20.61 12.35
C LYS A 160 -1.69 20.71 11.93
N LYS A 161 -0.81 21.17 12.82
CA LYS A 161 0.65 21.22 12.56
C LYS A 161 1.25 19.81 12.49
N ILE A 162 0.72 18.88 13.29
CA ILE A 162 1.16 17.48 13.35
C ILE A 162 0.60 16.68 12.18
N ILE A 163 -0.67 16.86 11.83
CA ILE A 163 -1.36 16.06 10.80
C ILE A 163 -1.47 16.89 9.52
N LYS A 164 -0.43 16.82 8.68
CA LYS A 164 -0.39 17.51 7.37
C LYS A 164 -1.12 16.77 6.26
N SER A 165 -1.25 15.45 6.39
CA SER A 165 -1.93 14.58 5.44
C SER A 165 -2.92 13.67 6.18
N PRO A 166 -4.06 13.31 5.55
CA PRO A 166 -5.02 12.41 6.16
C PRO A 166 -4.37 11.04 6.41
N LEU A 167 -4.24 10.66 7.68
CA LEU A 167 -3.74 9.35 8.07
C LEU A 167 -4.75 8.25 7.66
N SER A 168 -4.24 7.15 7.11
CA SER A 168 -4.97 5.89 7.04
C SER A 168 -4.88 5.21 8.40
N MET A 169 -6.02 4.78 8.92
CA MET A 169 -6.14 4.21 10.26
C MET A 169 -7.01 2.96 10.17
N ASN A 170 -6.52 1.86 10.73
CA ASN A 170 -7.32 0.65 10.94
C ASN A 170 -7.96 0.69 12.34
N TRP A 171 -8.82 -0.29 12.66
CA TRP A 171 -9.45 -0.38 13.98
C TRP A 171 -8.44 -0.49 15.13
N GLN A 172 -7.36 -1.25 14.97
CA GLN A 172 -6.30 -1.35 15.99
C GLN A 172 -5.63 -0.01 16.26
N ASP A 173 -5.30 0.73 15.19
CA ASP A 173 -4.73 2.09 15.28
C ASP A 173 -5.70 3.04 16.01
N SER A 174 -6.99 2.97 15.64
CA SER A 174 -8.05 3.78 16.26
C SER A 174 -8.26 3.47 17.73
N ILE A 175 -8.20 2.20 18.14
CA ILE A 175 -8.36 1.79 19.54
C ILE A 175 -7.15 2.27 20.36
N PHE A 176 -5.94 2.09 19.83
CA PHE A 176 -4.71 2.52 20.49
C PHE A 176 -4.69 4.03 20.74
N LEU A 177 -4.96 4.83 19.70
CA LEU A 177 -5.10 6.29 19.81
C LEU A 177 -6.37 6.69 20.61
N SER A 178 -7.36 5.79 20.64
CA SER A 178 -8.58 5.85 21.45
C SER A 178 -8.34 6.03 22.95
N ALA A 179 -7.32 5.36 23.47
CA ALA A 179 -7.21 5.04 24.89
C ALA A 179 -7.17 6.27 25.80
N LEU A 180 -6.31 7.25 25.49
CA LEU A 180 -6.19 8.48 26.26
C LEU A 180 -7.42 9.38 26.13
N ASN A 181 -8.14 9.33 25.01
CA ASN A 181 -9.39 10.06 24.82
C ASN A 181 -10.51 9.55 25.74
N VAL A 182 -10.58 8.23 25.96
CA VAL A 182 -11.52 7.63 26.90
C VAL A 182 -11.15 8.00 28.35
N VAL A 183 -9.88 7.89 28.72
CA VAL A 183 -9.40 8.28 30.06
C VAL A 183 -9.71 9.75 30.34
N GLY A 184 -9.47 10.63 29.38
CA GLY A 184 -9.78 12.05 29.51
C GLY A 184 -11.27 12.31 29.70
N SER A 185 -12.12 11.61 28.94
CA SER A 185 -13.58 11.71 29.06
C SER A 185 -14.08 11.22 30.43
N MET A 186 -13.51 10.12 30.95
CA MET A 186 -13.81 9.62 32.30
C MET A 186 -13.44 10.64 33.38
N LEU A 187 -12.28 11.30 33.23
CA LEU A 187 -11.84 12.32 34.19
C LEU A 187 -12.77 13.54 34.19
N VAL A 188 -13.24 13.99 33.03
CA VAL A 188 -14.22 15.08 32.94
C VAL A 188 -15.51 14.70 33.65
N TRP A 189 -16.02 13.49 33.41
CA TRP A 189 -17.26 13.05 34.02
C TRP A 189 -17.13 12.90 35.54
N MET A 190 -16.02 12.33 36.02
CA MET A 190 -15.70 12.25 37.44
C MET A 190 -15.60 13.64 38.09
N VAL A 191 -14.97 14.61 37.43
CA VAL A 191 -14.88 15.98 37.97
C VAL A 191 -16.26 16.63 38.02
N ILE A 192 -17.10 16.46 37.01
CA ILE A 192 -18.47 17.01 37.01
C ILE A 192 -19.29 16.39 38.14
N ASP A 193 -19.25 15.06 38.31
CA ASP A 193 -19.99 14.33 39.33
C ASP A 193 -19.54 14.72 40.75
N LEU A 194 -18.23 14.87 40.96
CA LEU A 194 -17.68 15.28 42.25
C LEU A 194 -17.78 16.78 42.52
N SER A 195 -18.06 17.61 41.51
CA SER A 195 -18.05 19.08 41.67
C SER A 195 -19.14 19.57 42.61
N VAL A 196 -20.31 18.94 42.59
CA VAL A 196 -21.46 19.25 43.45
C VAL A 196 -22.07 17.94 43.94
N VAL A 197 -21.81 17.58 45.19
CA VAL A 197 -22.37 16.36 45.81
C VAL A 197 -23.25 16.77 46.98
N GLN A 198 -24.48 16.28 47.03
CA GLN A 198 -25.34 16.48 48.19
C GLN A 198 -25.04 15.40 49.23
N ILE A 199 -24.48 15.79 50.38
CA ILE A 199 -24.24 14.90 51.52
C ILE A 199 -25.25 15.27 52.60
N GLU A 200 -26.25 14.40 52.78
CA GLU A 200 -27.39 14.64 53.68
C GLU A 200 -28.14 15.96 53.38
N LYS A 201 -27.95 16.99 54.21
CA LYS A 201 -28.56 18.34 54.10
C LYS A 201 -27.56 19.42 53.66
N GLU A 202 -26.29 19.10 53.49
CA GLU A 202 -25.25 20.04 53.06
C GLU A 202 -24.80 19.76 51.62
N ILE A 203 -24.53 20.82 50.86
CA ILE A 203 -24.03 20.74 49.50
C ILE A 203 -22.50 20.84 49.55
N PHE A 204 -21.81 19.76 49.22
CA PHE A 204 -20.37 19.72 49.08
C PHE A 204 -19.96 20.32 47.74
N PHE A 205 -19.23 21.42 47.77
CA PHE A 205 -18.60 22.02 46.60
C PHE A 205 -17.10 21.69 46.59
N LEU A 206 -16.66 20.86 45.65
CA LEU A 206 -15.28 20.35 45.59
C LEU A 206 -14.21 21.44 45.67
N PHE A 207 -14.38 22.49 44.86
CA PHE A 207 -13.41 23.59 44.77
C PHE A 207 -13.42 24.51 45.99
N ALA A 208 -14.55 24.61 46.70
CA ALA A 208 -14.63 25.38 47.95
C ALA A 208 -13.94 24.63 49.10
N GLN A 209 -14.11 23.30 49.17
CA GLN A 209 -13.60 22.50 50.28
C GLN A 209 -12.18 21.96 50.08
N ARG A 210 -11.69 21.93 48.83
CA ARG A 210 -10.33 21.49 48.46
C ARG A 210 -9.73 22.46 47.44
N ARG A 211 -9.28 23.63 47.92
CA ARG A 211 -8.73 24.71 47.08
C ARG A 211 -7.57 24.27 46.18
N GLU A 212 -6.78 23.28 46.61
CA GLU A 212 -5.67 22.74 45.80
C GLU A 212 -6.12 22.10 44.47
N MET A 213 -7.38 21.65 44.38
CA MET A 213 -7.90 21.02 43.16
C MET A 213 -7.99 22.01 41.99
N VAL A 214 -8.05 23.31 42.28
CA VAL A 214 -8.02 24.39 41.30
C VAL A 214 -6.78 24.36 40.41
N TRP A 215 -5.61 23.93 40.92
CA TRP A 215 -4.39 23.81 40.12
C TRP A 215 -4.05 22.36 39.74
N LYS A 216 -4.48 21.36 40.53
CA LYS A 216 -4.21 19.94 40.22
C LYS A 216 -5.00 19.45 39.00
N ILE A 217 -6.29 19.77 38.90
CA ILE A 217 -7.14 19.37 37.78
C ILE A 217 -6.62 19.90 36.42
N PRO A 218 -6.31 21.20 36.24
CA PRO A 218 -5.79 21.69 34.98
C PRO A 218 -4.39 21.14 34.67
N MET A 219 -3.56 20.87 35.69
CA MET A 219 -2.26 20.21 35.48
C MET A 219 -2.44 18.80 34.90
N ILE A 220 -3.35 17.99 35.46
CA ILE A 220 -3.67 16.66 34.93
C ILE A 220 -4.20 16.77 33.49
N ALA A 221 -5.10 17.73 33.22
CA ALA A 221 -5.64 17.96 31.89
C ALA A 221 -4.54 18.31 30.85
N VAL A 222 -3.59 19.17 31.23
CA VAL A 222 -2.44 19.53 30.37
C VAL A 222 -1.55 18.30 30.10
N PHE A 223 -1.25 17.48 31.11
CA PHE A 223 -0.47 16.26 30.92
C PHE A 223 -1.18 15.24 30.02
N LEU A 224 -2.50 15.07 30.16
CA LEU A 224 -3.27 14.19 29.27
C LEU A 224 -3.25 14.70 27.82
N CYS A 225 -3.36 16.01 27.61
CA CYS A 225 -3.24 16.60 26.27
C CYS A 225 -1.83 16.41 25.68
N ALA A 226 -0.79 16.61 26.48
CA ALA A 226 0.59 16.38 26.07
C ALA A 226 0.83 14.91 25.72
N GLY A 227 0.24 13.98 26.49
CA GLY A 227 0.24 12.55 26.20
C GLY A 227 -0.41 12.24 24.86
N GLU A 228 -1.63 12.74 24.62
CA GLU A 228 -2.36 12.53 23.36
C GLU A 228 -1.58 13.04 22.15
N ILE A 229 -1.02 14.25 22.26
CA ILE A 229 -0.16 14.84 21.23
C ILE A 229 1.09 13.98 20.99
N SER A 230 1.68 13.43 22.05
CA SER A 230 2.88 12.58 21.95
C SER A 230 2.57 11.26 21.25
N VAL A 231 1.47 10.60 21.60
CA VAL A 231 1.05 9.35 20.94
C VAL A 231 0.75 9.60 19.47
N LEU A 232 0.08 10.71 19.12
CA LEU A 232 -0.16 11.09 17.73
C LEU A 232 1.14 11.35 16.95
N CYS A 233 2.13 12.02 17.56
CA CYS A 233 3.45 12.22 16.97
C CYS A 233 4.16 10.89 16.70
N ILE A 234 4.15 9.98 17.68
CA ILE A 234 4.76 8.65 17.56
C ILE A 234 4.07 7.84 16.45
N PHE A 235 2.74 7.83 16.42
CA PHE A 235 1.97 7.12 15.40
C PHE A 235 2.25 7.63 14.00
N ARG A 236 2.35 8.95 13.82
CA ARG A 236 2.73 9.54 12.54
C ARG A 236 4.12 9.08 12.09
N LYS A 237 5.11 9.16 12.98
CA LYS A 237 6.47 8.71 12.69
C LYS A 237 6.52 7.22 12.37
N TYR A 238 5.71 6.42 13.05
CA TYR A 238 5.58 4.99 12.77
C TYR A 238 5.04 4.72 11.36
N LYS A 239 3.99 5.43 10.92
CA LYS A 239 3.46 5.29 9.55
C LYS A 239 4.45 5.77 8.48
N GLU A 240 5.19 6.85 8.75
CA GLU A 240 6.26 7.33 7.85
C GLU A 240 7.36 6.26 7.68
N LEU A 241 7.86 5.69 8.79
CA LEU A 241 8.87 4.63 8.77
C LEU A 241 8.40 3.35 8.08
N GLN A 242 7.13 2.96 8.26
CA GLN A 242 6.58 1.80 7.55
C GLN A 242 6.57 2.02 6.04
N GLY A 243 6.18 3.22 5.59
CA GLY A 243 6.22 3.57 4.16
C GLY A 243 7.63 3.58 3.58
N GLU A 244 8.63 4.03 4.34
CA GLU A 244 10.05 3.96 3.94
C GLU A 244 10.55 2.52 3.85
N ARG A 245 10.18 1.67 4.81
CA ARG A 245 10.58 0.26 4.82
C ARG A 245 10.02 -0.51 3.63
N GLU A 246 8.76 -0.26 3.27
CA GLU A 246 8.12 -0.88 2.11
C GLU A 246 8.82 -0.47 0.81
N LYS A 247 9.19 0.82 0.67
CA LYS A 247 9.98 1.30 -0.47
C LYS A 247 11.35 0.63 -0.55
N HIS A 248 12.09 0.57 0.55
CA HIS A 248 13.39 -0.09 0.59
C HIS A 248 13.31 -1.58 0.24
N PHE A 249 12.26 -2.27 0.70
CA PHE A 249 12.04 -3.67 0.34
C PHE A 249 11.83 -3.84 -1.17
N VAL A 250 11.04 -2.97 -1.79
CA VAL A 250 10.83 -2.99 -3.26
C VAL A 250 12.14 -2.66 -4.00
N GLU A 251 12.90 -1.66 -3.55
CA GLU A 251 14.20 -1.30 -4.13
C GLU A 251 15.20 -2.48 -4.06
N GLU A 252 15.28 -3.17 -2.93
CA GLU A 252 16.12 -4.37 -2.77
C GLU A 252 15.73 -5.48 -3.73
N GLN A 253 14.43 -5.72 -3.92
CA GLN A 253 13.95 -6.73 -4.88
C GLN A 253 14.33 -6.35 -6.32
N GLN A 254 14.19 -5.08 -6.69
CA GLN A 254 14.61 -4.60 -8.01
C GLN A 254 16.12 -4.73 -8.22
N MET A 255 16.93 -4.43 -7.20
CA MET A 255 18.38 -4.58 -7.24
C MET A 255 18.79 -6.04 -7.43
N LYS A 256 18.15 -6.98 -6.70
CA LYS A 256 18.38 -8.42 -6.86
C LYS A 256 18.02 -8.90 -8.27
N ALA A 257 16.88 -8.45 -8.81
CA ALA A 257 16.46 -8.79 -10.18
C ALA A 257 17.44 -8.26 -11.23
N MET A 258 17.92 -7.02 -11.06
CA MET A 258 18.93 -6.41 -11.94
C MET A 258 20.25 -7.17 -11.91
N LYS A 259 20.71 -7.57 -10.71
CA LYS A 259 21.93 -8.37 -10.56
C LYS A 259 21.83 -9.70 -11.31
N ARG A 260 20.71 -10.40 -11.19
CA ARG A 260 20.45 -11.66 -11.92
C ARG A 260 20.55 -11.48 -13.44
N ARG A 261 19.95 -10.42 -13.98
CA ARG A 261 20.04 -10.09 -15.41
C ARG A 261 21.47 -9.81 -15.85
N LEU A 262 22.27 -9.18 -14.99
CA LEU A 262 23.66 -8.89 -15.29
C LEU A 262 24.51 -10.17 -15.32
N GLU A 263 24.29 -11.09 -14.38
CA GLU A 263 24.93 -12.41 -14.36
C GLU A 263 24.56 -13.25 -15.60
N GLU A 264 23.28 -13.25 -16.01
CA GLU A 264 22.83 -13.90 -17.25
C GLU A 264 23.50 -13.31 -18.50
N ALA A 265 23.61 -11.98 -18.56
CA ALA A 265 24.31 -11.29 -19.64
C ALA A 265 25.81 -11.63 -19.66
N GLU A 266 26.47 -11.64 -18.50
CA GLU A 266 27.89 -12.03 -18.40
C GLU A 266 28.13 -13.47 -18.87
N ASN A 267 27.27 -14.41 -18.47
CA ASN A 267 27.34 -15.80 -18.93
C ASN A 267 27.17 -15.92 -20.45
N PHE A 268 26.23 -15.16 -21.01
CA PHE A 268 26.02 -15.09 -22.46
C PHE A 268 27.24 -14.50 -23.19
N TYR A 269 27.80 -13.39 -22.69
CA TYR A 269 29.02 -12.80 -23.24
C TYR A 269 30.24 -13.72 -23.11
N GLY A 270 30.36 -14.46 -22.00
CA GLY A 270 31.39 -15.47 -21.80
C GLY A 270 31.32 -16.57 -22.87
N SER A 271 30.11 -17.03 -23.19
CA SER A 271 29.86 -18.01 -24.24
C SER A 271 30.28 -17.49 -25.62
N ILE A 272 29.91 -16.26 -25.96
CA ILE A 272 30.33 -15.60 -27.21
C ILE A 272 31.86 -15.48 -27.29
N ARG A 273 32.52 -15.13 -26.17
CA ARG A 273 33.98 -14.99 -26.12
C ARG A 273 34.67 -16.33 -26.39
N ARG A 274 34.16 -17.43 -25.83
CA ARG A 274 34.69 -18.78 -26.08
C ARG A 274 34.58 -19.14 -27.56
N ILE A 275 33.40 -18.94 -28.16
CA ILE A 275 33.17 -19.16 -29.60
C ILE A 275 34.15 -18.34 -30.44
N ARG A 276 34.32 -17.04 -30.14
CA ARG A 276 35.26 -16.17 -30.87
C ARG A 276 36.71 -16.66 -30.76
N HIS A 277 37.10 -17.14 -29.59
CA HIS A 277 38.45 -17.66 -29.37
C HIS A 277 38.71 -18.92 -30.19
N GLU A 278 37.77 -19.87 -30.16
CA GLU A 278 37.82 -21.08 -30.98
C GLU A 278 37.91 -20.73 -32.48
N MET A 279 37.10 -19.78 -32.95
CA MET A 279 37.14 -19.33 -34.33
C MET A 279 38.48 -18.71 -34.75
N ARG A 280 39.12 -17.94 -33.86
CA ARG A 280 40.47 -17.42 -34.12
C ARG A 280 41.49 -18.55 -34.21
N GLY A 281 41.36 -19.59 -33.39
CA GLY A 281 42.21 -20.78 -33.45
C GLY A 281 42.12 -21.48 -34.80
N HIS A 282 40.89 -21.73 -35.29
CA HIS A 282 40.67 -22.28 -36.63
C HIS A 282 41.28 -21.41 -37.73
N MET A 283 41.07 -20.09 -37.65
CA MET A 283 41.61 -19.15 -38.63
C MET A 283 43.16 -19.10 -38.62
N ALA A 284 43.79 -19.19 -37.45
CA ALA A 284 45.24 -19.22 -37.32
C ALA A 284 45.85 -20.49 -37.92
N ASN A 285 45.22 -21.66 -37.67
CA ASN A 285 45.65 -22.92 -38.26
C ASN A 285 45.57 -22.89 -39.79
N ILE A 286 44.46 -22.38 -40.34
CA ILE A 286 44.29 -22.21 -41.79
C ILE A 286 45.40 -21.31 -42.36
N LYS A 287 45.65 -20.15 -41.75
CA LYS A 287 46.72 -19.24 -42.18
C LYS A 287 48.11 -19.89 -42.14
N GLY A 288 48.40 -20.68 -41.10
CA GLY A 288 49.68 -21.39 -40.97
C GLY A 288 49.88 -22.46 -42.04
N LEU A 289 48.83 -23.22 -42.36
CA LEU A 289 48.87 -24.24 -43.42
C LEU A 289 49.02 -23.63 -44.82
N VAL A 290 48.35 -22.49 -45.08
CA VAL A 290 48.50 -21.73 -46.33
C VAL A 290 49.92 -21.16 -46.46
N ALA A 291 50.48 -20.57 -45.40
CA ALA A 291 51.83 -20.01 -45.42
C ALA A 291 52.92 -21.08 -45.58
N GLY A 292 52.66 -22.32 -45.18
CA GLY A 292 53.54 -23.47 -45.42
C GLY A 292 53.42 -24.09 -46.80
N GLU A 293 52.64 -23.49 -47.72
CA GLU A 293 52.33 -24.01 -49.07
C GLU A 293 51.74 -25.43 -49.08
N LYS A 294 51.14 -25.87 -47.97
CA LYS A 294 50.59 -27.22 -47.79
C LYS A 294 49.11 -27.28 -48.17
N TYR A 295 48.82 -27.01 -49.43
CA TYR A 295 47.43 -26.87 -49.91
C TYR A 295 46.57 -28.14 -49.71
N GLU A 296 47.13 -29.35 -49.85
CA GLU A 296 46.42 -30.61 -49.54
C GLU A 296 46.06 -30.76 -48.05
N GLU A 297 46.89 -30.25 -47.13
CA GLU A 297 46.59 -30.26 -45.69
C GLU A 297 45.52 -29.21 -45.33
N VAL A 298 45.51 -28.06 -46.02
CA VAL A 298 44.44 -27.05 -45.90
C VAL A 298 43.11 -27.65 -46.33
N GLU A 299 43.05 -28.29 -47.50
CA GLU A 299 41.82 -28.87 -48.04
C GLU A 299 41.28 -29.99 -47.14
N ARG A 300 42.15 -30.81 -46.55
CA ARG A 300 41.77 -31.83 -45.57
C ARG A 300 41.34 -31.23 -44.23
N TYR A 301 41.97 -30.15 -43.77
CA TYR A 301 41.60 -29.46 -42.53
C TYR A 301 40.26 -28.74 -42.67
N ILE A 302 40.06 -28.04 -43.79
CA ILE A 302 38.77 -27.47 -44.18
C ILE A 302 37.75 -28.58 -44.34
N GLY A 303 38.06 -29.69 -45.00
CA GLY A 303 37.16 -30.84 -45.15
C GLY A 303 36.79 -31.50 -43.82
N LYS A 304 37.69 -31.57 -42.83
CA LYS A 304 37.36 -32.02 -41.47
C LYS A 304 36.54 -31.00 -40.68
N LEU A 305 36.86 -29.71 -40.82
CA LEU A 305 36.04 -28.63 -40.28
C LEU A 305 34.65 -28.69 -40.89
N ASP A 306 34.57 -28.90 -42.20
CA ASP A 306 33.36 -29.03 -42.98
C ASP A 306 32.64 -30.34 -42.69
N GLU A 307 33.28 -31.47 -42.37
CA GLU A 307 32.60 -32.67 -41.85
C GLU A 307 32.08 -32.46 -40.43
N THR A 308 32.86 -31.77 -39.60
CA THR A 308 32.44 -31.37 -38.25
C THR A 308 31.29 -30.36 -38.31
N ILE A 309 31.24 -29.52 -39.36
CA ILE A 309 30.22 -28.49 -39.62
C ILE A 309 29.07 -29.02 -40.53
N GLN A 310 29.26 -30.07 -41.33
CA GLN A 310 28.25 -30.75 -42.17
C GLN A 310 27.50 -31.79 -41.32
N GLY A 311 28.13 -32.31 -40.26
CA GLY A 311 27.39 -32.83 -39.10
C GLY A 311 26.52 -31.76 -38.40
N PHE A 312 26.65 -30.49 -38.80
CA PHE A 312 25.84 -29.32 -38.47
C PHE A 312 25.23 -28.67 -39.72
N ASP A 313 25.03 -29.40 -40.82
CA ASP A 313 24.32 -28.84 -41.99
C ASP A 313 23.00 -28.26 -41.47
N TYR A 314 22.78 -26.97 -41.73
CA TYR A 314 21.59 -26.27 -41.27
C TYR A 314 20.39 -26.86 -42.02
N LYS A 315 19.79 -27.91 -41.46
CA LYS A 315 18.57 -28.53 -41.99
C LYS A 315 17.43 -27.51 -42.08
N PHE A 316 17.46 -26.49 -41.23
CA PHE A 316 16.47 -25.43 -41.19
C PHE A 316 17.15 -24.07 -41.38
N SER A 317 16.73 -23.34 -42.42
CA SER A 317 17.00 -21.91 -42.54
C SER A 317 15.69 -21.16 -42.32
N THR A 318 15.71 -20.31 -41.30
CA THR A 318 14.60 -19.51 -40.83
C THR A 318 14.73 -18.05 -41.24
N GLY A 319 15.79 -17.65 -41.95
CA GLY A 319 15.96 -16.24 -42.38
C GLY A 319 16.57 -15.32 -41.31
N ASN A 320 16.90 -15.83 -40.12
CA ASN A 320 17.70 -15.11 -39.12
C ASN A 320 18.80 -16.01 -38.53
N ALA A 321 20.05 -15.54 -38.56
CA ALA A 321 21.21 -16.33 -38.16
C ALA A 321 21.16 -16.82 -36.71
N VAL A 322 20.54 -16.06 -35.80
CA VAL A 322 20.45 -16.45 -34.38
C VAL A 322 19.48 -17.61 -34.19
N THR A 323 18.30 -17.53 -34.80
CA THR A 323 17.29 -18.61 -34.70
C THR A 323 17.73 -19.85 -35.47
N ASP A 324 18.46 -19.69 -36.57
CA ASP A 324 19.07 -20.79 -37.33
C ASP A 324 20.04 -21.58 -36.45
N VAL A 325 20.96 -20.90 -35.75
CA VAL A 325 21.93 -21.55 -34.86
C VAL A 325 21.21 -22.33 -33.76
N ILE A 326 20.21 -21.74 -33.12
CA ILE A 326 19.50 -22.35 -31.99
C ILE A 326 18.69 -23.57 -32.46
N ILE A 327 17.89 -23.43 -33.52
CA ILE A 327 17.03 -24.52 -34.00
C ILE A 327 17.87 -25.70 -34.46
N ASN A 328 18.98 -25.45 -35.15
CA ASN A 328 19.83 -26.53 -35.65
C ASN A 328 20.63 -27.21 -34.52
N ASP A 329 21.14 -26.46 -33.53
CA ASP A 329 21.76 -27.07 -32.33
C ASP A 329 20.77 -28.00 -31.60
N LYS A 330 19.53 -27.54 -31.38
CA LYS A 330 18.50 -28.35 -30.73
C LYS A 330 18.03 -29.52 -31.57
N TYR A 331 17.95 -29.35 -32.90
CA TYR A 331 17.66 -30.45 -33.82
C TYR A 331 18.69 -31.58 -33.69
N TRP A 332 19.99 -31.26 -33.70
CA TRP A 332 21.03 -32.29 -33.59
C TRP A 332 21.04 -32.98 -32.23
N LYS A 333 20.75 -32.25 -31.14
CA LYS A 333 20.53 -32.86 -29.82
C LYS A 333 19.34 -33.81 -29.83
N ALA A 334 18.21 -33.38 -30.40
CA ALA A 334 17.01 -34.19 -30.50
C ALA A 334 17.25 -35.48 -31.32
N VAL A 335 17.93 -35.37 -32.46
CA VAL A 335 18.29 -36.53 -33.31
C VAL A 335 19.20 -37.52 -32.57
N LYS A 336 20.21 -37.03 -31.83
CA LYS A 336 21.08 -37.88 -31.00
C LYS A 336 20.29 -38.63 -29.92
N SER A 337 19.26 -38.00 -29.36
CA SER A 337 18.34 -38.62 -28.40
C SER A 337 17.20 -39.41 -29.05
N GLY A 338 17.23 -39.62 -30.37
CA GLY A 338 16.26 -40.43 -31.10
C GLY A 338 14.86 -39.80 -31.23
N ILE A 339 14.76 -38.48 -31.15
CA ILE A 339 13.51 -37.72 -31.17
C ILE A 339 13.19 -37.27 -32.60
N ALA A 340 11.97 -37.51 -33.07
CA ALA A 340 11.51 -37.00 -34.36
C ALA A 340 11.24 -35.48 -34.27
N PHE A 341 11.96 -34.67 -35.05
CA PHE A 341 11.92 -33.21 -34.95
C PHE A 341 11.42 -32.56 -36.25
N LYS A 342 10.32 -31.80 -36.17
CA LYS A 342 9.71 -31.09 -37.30
C LYS A 342 9.69 -29.59 -37.05
N VAL A 343 10.06 -28.79 -38.06
CA VAL A 343 10.08 -27.33 -37.98
C VAL A 343 9.29 -26.73 -39.14
N ARG A 344 8.35 -25.86 -38.81
CA ARG A 344 7.66 -24.95 -39.73
C ARG A 344 7.80 -23.53 -39.18
N PHE A 345 9.00 -23.00 -39.32
CA PHE A 345 9.38 -21.70 -38.77
C PHE A 345 10.16 -20.93 -39.82
N GLU A 346 9.70 -19.73 -40.15
CA GLU A 346 10.33 -18.83 -41.12
C GLU A 346 10.19 -17.43 -40.53
N TYR A 347 11.29 -16.72 -40.37
CA TYR A 347 11.41 -15.34 -39.87
C TYR A 347 11.47 -14.39 -41.06
N ARG A 348 10.62 -13.36 -41.06
CA ARG A 348 10.54 -12.36 -42.15
C ARG A 348 11.25 -11.08 -41.72
N GLU A 349 11.75 -10.32 -42.69
CA GLU A 349 12.33 -8.99 -42.44
C GLU A 349 11.34 -8.02 -41.78
N THR A 350 10.04 -8.24 -41.99
CA THR A 350 8.96 -7.46 -41.37
C THR A 350 8.71 -7.82 -39.89
N ASP A 351 9.37 -8.84 -39.35
CA ASP A 351 9.14 -9.26 -37.98
C ASP A 351 9.95 -8.42 -36.99
N THR A 352 9.27 -7.65 -36.14
CA THR A 352 9.89 -6.68 -35.23
C THR A 352 10.33 -7.25 -33.87
N ILE A 353 10.11 -8.54 -33.63
CA ILE A 353 10.61 -9.20 -32.43
C ILE A 353 12.14 -9.31 -32.53
N SER A 354 12.85 -9.12 -31.42
CA SER A 354 14.30 -9.31 -31.41
C SER A 354 14.64 -10.79 -31.57
N ALA A 355 15.59 -11.11 -32.44
CA ALA A 355 16.11 -12.47 -32.61
C ALA A 355 16.70 -13.03 -31.31
N PHE A 356 17.21 -12.18 -30.43
CA PHE A 356 17.70 -12.56 -29.11
C PHE A 356 16.55 -13.03 -28.19
N ASP A 357 15.45 -12.25 -28.13
CA ASP A 357 14.28 -12.62 -27.31
C ASP A 357 13.58 -13.87 -27.87
N MET A 358 13.49 -13.99 -29.20
CA MET A 358 13.01 -15.21 -29.85
C MET A 358 13.92 -16.40 -29.52
N GLY A 359 15.23 -16.18 -29.47
CA GLY A 359 16.20 -17.18 -29.05
C GLY A 359 15.98 -17.66 -27.61
N ILE A 360 15.67 -16.76 -26.67
CA ILE A 360 15.32 -17.14 -25.29
C ILE A 360 14.08 -18.04 -25.28
N VAL A 361 13.02 -17.65 -26.02
CA VAL A 361 11.78 -18.44 -26.09
C VAL A 361 12.06 -19.83 -26.64
N LEU A 362 12.71 -19.92 -27.81
CA LEU A 362 13.00 -21.20 -28.46
C LEU A 362 13.91 -22.09 -27.61
N ASN A 363 14.96 -21.54 -27.00
CA ASN A 363 15.92 -22.33 -26.23
C ASN A 363 15.24 -22.98 -25.00
N ASN A 364 14.46 -22.20 -24.25
CA ASN A 364 13.74 -22.72 -23.07
C ASN A 364 12.65 -23.72 -23.44
N LEU A 365 11.90 -23.47 -24.51
CA LEU A 365 10.85 -24.39 -24.96
C LEU A 365 11.45 -25.71 -25.49
N PHE A 366 12.56 -25.66 -26.21
CA PHE A 366 13.22 -26.87 -26.71
C PHE A 366 13.91 -27.67 -25.62
N ASP A 367 14.55 -27.03 -24.64
CA ASP A 367 15.14 -27.75 -23.51
C ASP A 367 14.07 -28.53 -22.74
N ASN A 368 12.94 -27.89 -22.44
CA ASN A 368 11.81 -28.56 -21.80
C ASN A 368 11.26 -29.71 -22.66
N ALA A 369 11.13 -29.49 -23.98
CA ALA A 369 10.61 -30.49 -24.90
C ALA A 369 11.53 -31.72 -25.01
N ILE A 370 12.86 -31.50 -25.08
CA ILE A 370 13.84 -32.58 -25.17
C ILE A 370 13.89 -33.37 -23.86
N GLU A 371 13.94 -32.69 -22.71
CA GLU A 371 13.95 -33.32 -21.39
C GLU A 371 12.71 -34.21 -21.18
N ALA A 372 11.53 -33.73 -21.58
CA ALA A 372 10.29 -34.51 -21.51
C ALA A 372 10.31 -35.72 -22.44
N CYS A 373 10.79 -35.55 -23.69
CA CYS A 373 10.89 -36.65 -24.64
C CYS A 373 11.89 -37.73 -24.21
N GLU A 374 12.99 -37.35 -23.55
CA GLU A 374 14.03 -38.30 -23.13
C GLU A 374 13.56 -39.34 -22.11
N LYS A 375 12.46 -39.07 -21.41
CA LYS A 375 11.82 -39.99 -20.46
C LYS A 375 10.95 -41.07 -21.13
N LEU A 376 10.60 -40.89 -22.41
CA LEU A 376 9.69 -41.77 -23.15
C LEU A 376 10.43 -42.84 -23.95
N GLU A 377 9.73 -43.88 -24.41
CA GLU A 377 10.26 -44.81 -25.41
C GLU A 377 10.54 -44.10 -26.74
N GLN A 378 11.65 -44.45 -27.40
CA GLN A 378 12.15 -43.76 -28.59
C GLN A 378 11.13 -43.66 -29.74
N THR A 379 10.25 -44.66 -29.90
CA THR A 379 9.22 -44.70 -30.94
C THR A 379 8.10 -43.67 -30.76
N LYS A 380 7.94 -43.12 -29.55
CA LYS A 380 6.89 -42.15 -29.19
C LYS A 380 7.40 -40.72 -29.13
N ARG A 381 8.70 -40.48 -29.29
CA ARG A 381 9.33 -39.18 -29.11
C ARG A 381 9.14 -38.28 -30.33
N HIS A 382 8.38 -37.19 -30.19
CA HIS A 382 8.28 -36.17 -31.23
C HIS A 382 8.30 -34.75 -30.66
N ILE A 383 8.89 -33.83 -31.44
CA ILE A 383 8.86 -32.38 -31.21
C ILE A 383 8.47 -31.68 -32.52
N SER A 384 7.54 -30.74 -32.44
CA SER A 384 7.13 -29.88 -33.55
C SER A 384 7.20 -28.41 -33.17
N LEU A 385 7.90 -27.61 -33.97
CA LEU A 385 7.91 -26.14 -33.88
C LEU A 385 7.09 -25.55 -35.04
N THR A 386 6.17 -24.64 -34.75
CA THR A 386 5.42 -23.88 -35.76
C THR A 386 5.41 -22.39 -35.42
N LEU A 387 5.67 -21.53 -36.41
CA LEU A 387 5.44 -20.08 -36.32
C LEU A 387 4.25 -19.69 -37.19
N LYS A 388 3.22 -19.11 -36.58
CA LYS A 388 2.05 -18.57 -37.29
C LYS A 388 2.01 -17.05 -37.14
N ARG A 389 1.46 -16.39 -38.16
CA ARG A 389 1.22 -14.95 -38.18
C ARG A 389 -0.28 -14.70 -38.23
N LYS A 390 -0.77 -13.86 -37.32
CA LYS A 390 -2.17 -13.43 -37.32
C LYS A 390 -2.24 -11.95 -36.95
N ASN A 391 -2.53 -11.10 -37.94
CA ASN A 391 -2.51 -9.65 -37.81
C ASN A 391 -1.16 -9.17 -37.26
N HIS A 392 -1.15 -8.45 -36.13
CA HIS A 392 0.06 -7.94 -35.46
C HIS A 392 0.66 -8.92 -34.44
N PHE A 393 0.29 -10.20 -34.48
CA PHE A 393 0.78 -11.21 -33.53
C PHE A 393 1.56 -12.31 -34.24
N LEU A 394 2.73 -12.63 -33.68
CA LEU A 394 3.44 -13.87 -33.93
C LEU A 394 3.02 -14.90 -32.87
N LEU A 395 2.69 -16.10 -33.33
CA LEU A 395 2.33 -17.24 -32.50
C LEU A 395 3.41 -18.30 -32.68
N VAL A 396 4.22 -18.50 -31.65
CA VAL A 396 5.23 -19.55 -31.58
C VAL A 396 4.59 -20.75 -30.86
N GLU A 397 4.45 -21.87 -31.55
CA GLU A 397 3.89 -23.10 -31.01
C GLU A 397 4.98 -24.18 -30.96
N VAL A 398 5.26 -24.68 -29.76
CA VAL A 398 6.12 -25.86 -29.54
C VAL A 398 5.27 -26.96 -28.96
N GLU A 399 5.28 -28.11 -29.62
CA GLU A 399 4.57 -29.31 -29.22
C GLU A 399 5.57 -30.45 -29.00
N ASN A 400 5.42 -31.20 -27.91
CA ASN A 400 6.22 -32.39 -27.65
C ASN A 400 5.40 -33.51 -27.02
N SER A 401 5.82 -34.75 -27.24
CA SER A 401 5.36 -35.91 -26.49
C SER A 401 5.82 -35.85 -25.02
N PHE A 402 4.99 -36.22 -24.06
CA PHE A 402 5.35 -36.36 -22.64
C PHE A 402 4.64 -37.57 -21.99
N ASP A 403 5.01 -37.91 -20.76
CA ASP A 403 4.59 -39.13 -20.04
C ASP A 403 3.21 -39.03 -19.34
N GLY A 404 2.45 -37.96 -19.58
CA GLY A 404 1.12 -37.76 -19.01
C GLY A 404 1.10 -37.29 -17.55
N ASN A 405 2.25 -37.29 -16.86
CA ASN A 405 2.34 -36.90 -15.44
C ASN A 405 2.72 -35.43 -15.30
N LEU A 406 1.71 -34.57 -15.09
CA LEU A 406 1.90 -33.18 -14.71
C LEU A 406 1.15 -32.88 -13.42
N GLU A 407 1.90 -32.59 -12.36
CA GLU A 407 1.33 -32.06 -11.13
C GLU A 407 1.11 -30.55 -11.28
N TRP A 408 -0.13 -30.11 -11.07
CA TRP A 408 -0.50 -28.70 -11.07
C TRP A 408 -0.70 -28.25 -9.62
N GLU A 409 -0.05 -27.16 -9.21
CA GLU A 409 -0.43 -26.49 -7.96
C GLU A 409 -1.74 -25.72 -8.14
N ASP A 410 -2.61 -25.75 -7.12
CA ASP A 410 -3.89 -25.05 -7.13
C ASP A 410 -3.70 -23.54 -7.38
N GLY A 411 -4.17 -23.06 -8.54
CA GLY A 411 -4.08 -21.67 -8.97
C GLY A 411 -2.80 -21.30 -9.74
N ALA A 412 -1.91 -22.25 -10.02
CA ALA A 412 -0.69 -22.01 -10.78
C ALA A 412 -0.93 -21.98 -12.30
N ALA A 413 -0.40 -20.96 -12.97
CA ALA A 413 -0.50 -20.81 -14.42
C ALA A 413 0.51 -21.68 -15.21
N ALA A 414 1.28 -22.55 -14.56
CA ALA A 414 2.22 -23.49 -15.17
C ALA A 414 2.35 -24.74 -14.26
N PRO A 415 2.56 -25.94 -14.84
CA PRO A 415 2.71 -27.17 -14.05
C PRO A 415 4.04 -27.21 -13.28
N THR A 416 4.04 -27.88 -12.13
CA THR A 416 5.22 -28.12 -11.31
C THR A 416 6.06 -29.22 -11.96
N THR A 417 7.29 -28.90 -12.35
CA THR A 417 8.20 -29.86 -12.99
C THR A 417 8.70 -30.89 -11.98
N LEU A 418 8.39 -32.18 -12.18
CA LEU A 418 9.03 -33.33 -11.52
C LEU A 418 10.47 -33.50 -12.04
N LYS A 419 11.39 -32.63 -11.61
CA LYS A 419 12.84 -32.85 -11.76
C LYS A 419 13.29 -33.81 -10.65
N CYS A 420 13.25 -35.11 -10.91
CA CYS A 420 14.02 -36.07 -10.13
C CYS A 420 15.47 -36.09 -10.64
N SER A 421 16.34 -35.29 -10.03
CA SER A 421 17.77 -35.56 -10.03
C SER A 421 18.21 -35.85 -8.60
N SER A 422 19.02 -36.90 -8.44
CA SER A 422 19.53 -37.40 -7.16
C SER A 422 20.64 -36.51 -6.58
N LEU A 423 20.35 -35.22 -6.37
CA LEU A 423 21.26 -34.25 -5.74
C LEU A 423 20.54 -33.45 -4.64
N PRO A 424 21.24 -33.05 -3.56
CA PRO A 424 20.62 -32.45 -2.37
C PRO A 424 19.87 -31.14 -2.64
N GLU A 425 18.80 -30.90 -1.87
CA GLU A 425 17.78 -29.82 -1.91
C GLU A 425 18.25 -28.37 -2.09
N VAL A 426 19.56 -28.06 -2.10
CA VAL A 426 20.08 -26.69 -2.09
C VAL A 426 20.44 -26.18 -3.50
N LEU A 427 20.45 -27.05 -4.53
CA LEU A 427 20.83 -26.71 -5.93
C LEU A 427 19.68 -26.93 -6.94
N MET A 428 18.45 -26.79 -6.48
CA MET A 428 17.26 -27.20 -7.19
C MET A 428 16.68 -26.03 -8.02
N GLU A 429 17.16 -25.84 -9.26
CA GLU A 429 16.61 -24.89 -10.25
C GLU A 429 15.22 -25.33 -10.75
N HIS A 430 14.17 -24.98 -9.99
CA HIS A 430 12.78 -25.26 -10.31
C HIS A 430 12.20 -24.21 -11.28
N GLY A 431 11.52 -24.64 -12.34
CA GLY A 431 10.54 -23.85 -13.11
C GLY A 431 11.01 -22.57 -13.84
N VAL A 432 12.30 -22.27 -13.87
CA VAL A 432 12.85 -21.01 -14.42
C VAL A 432 12.57 -20.86 -15.93
N GLY A 433 12.59 -21.96 -16.69
CA GLY A 433 12.51 -21.90 -18.15
C GLY A 433 11.17 -21.36 -18.67
N LEU A 434 10.04 -21.93 -18.22
CA LEU A 434 8.71 -21.44 -18.63
C LEU A 434 8.40 -20.04 -18.07
N LYS A 435 8.96 -19.70 -16.90
CA LYS A 435 8.87 -18.34 -16.36
C LYS A 435 9.58 -17.33 -17.25
N ASN A 436 10.78 -17.64 -17.72
CA ASN A 436 11.51 -16.79 -18.67
C ASN A 436 10.73 -16.60 -19.98
N VAL A 437 10.08 -17.66 -20.48
CA VAL A 437 9.22 -17.57 -21.68
C VAL A 437 8.03 -16.64 -21.42
N ARG A 438 7.38 -16.74 -20.26
CA ARG A 438 6.28 -15.84 -19.86
C ARG A 438 6.75 -14.38 -19.76
N ASP A 439 7.87 -14.13 -19.11
CA ASP A 439 8.42 -12.78 -18.94
C ASP A 439 8.75 -12.12 -20.29
N VAL A 440 9.21 -12.91 -21.26
CA VAL A 440 9.40 -12.42 -22.64
C VAL A 440 8.04 -12.16 -23.31
N ALA A 441 7.05 -13.04 -23.16
CA ALA A 441 5.71 -12.84 -23.72
C ALA A 441 5.05 -11.54 -23.21
N GLU A 442 5.10 -11.30 -21.90
CA GLU A 442 4.55 -10.09 -21.27
C GLU A 442 5.25 -8.81 -21.73
N ARG A 443 6.57 -8.86 -21.96
CA ARG A 443 7.34 -7.72 -22.50
C ARG A 443 6.83 -7.26 -23.88
N TYR A 444 6.34 -8.20 -24.68
CA TYR A 444 5.76 -7.94 -25.99
C TYR A 444 4.22 -7.89 -25.96
N LEU A 445 3.62 -7.52 -24.82
CA LEU A 445 2.16 -7.41 -24.65
C LEU A 445 1.39 -8.66 -25.11
N GLY A 446 2.06 -9.80 -24.96
CA GLY A 446 1.61 -11.10 -25.40
C GLY A 446 1.16 -11.98 -24.24
N TYR A 447 0.98 -13.27 -24.53
CA TYR A 447 0.55 -14.26 -23.54
C TYR A 447 1.14 -15.63 -23.87
N MET A 448 1.39 -16.44 -22.85
CA MET A 448 1.81 -17.84 -23.00
C MET A 448 0.68 -18.76 -22.51
N ASP A 449 0.16 -19.59 -23.41
CA ASP A 449 -0.83 -20.62 -23.13
C ASP A 449 -0.16 -22.01 -23.12
N ILE A 450 -0.58 -22.87 -22.19
CA ILE A 450 -0.07 -24.23 -22.06
C ILE A 450 -1.27 -25.17 -22.11
N ARG A 451 -1.25 -26.13 -23.03
CA ARG A 451 -2.29 -27.14 -23.20
C ARG A 451 -1.70 -28.53 -23.14
N THR A 452 -2.45 -29.44 -22.55
CA THR A 452 -2.12 -30.85 -22.48
C THR A 452 -3.28 -31.64 -23.08
N GLU A 453 -2.98 -32.46 -24.07
CA GLU A 453 -3.95 -33.35 -24.71
C GLU A 453 -3.34 -34.76 -24.72
N GLN A 454 -3.80 -35.62 -23.80
CA GLN A 454 -3.31 -37.00 -23.65
C GLN A 454 -1.78 -37.05 -23.44
N ASP A 455 -1.04 -37.53 -24.44
CA ASP A 455 0.42 -37.69 -24.43
C ASP A 455 1.16 -36.49 -25.05
N VAL A 456 0.45 -35.39 -25.35
CA VAL A 456 0.98 -34.21 -26.04
C VAL A 456 0.95 -32.97 -25.15
N PHE A 457 2.12 -32.36 -24.97
CA PHE A 457 2.30 -31.08 -24.31
C PHE A 457 2.49 -30.01 -25.37
N ARG A 458 1.66 -28.97 -25.36
CA ARG A 458 1.71 -27.86 -26.32
C ARG A 458 1.83 -26.54 -25.58
N VAL A 459 2.86 -25.76 -25.93
CA VAL A 459 3.03 -24.38 -25.48
C VAL A 459 2.83 -23.44 -26.67
N THR A 460 1.95 -22.46 -26.50
CA THR A 460 1.69 -21.40 -27.47
C THR A 460 2.07 -20.06 -26.88
N VAL A 461 3.07 -19.40 -27.47
CA VAL A 461 3.52 -18.06 -27.08
C VAL A 461 3.06 -17.06 -28.12
N MET A 462 2.23 -16.13 -27.70
CA MET A 462 1.79 -15.00 -28.50
C MET A 462 2.68 -13.79 -28.21
N LEU A 463 3.20 -13.14 -29.25
CA LEU A 463 4.05 -11.95 -29.17
C LEU A 463 3.50 -10.86 -30.09
N GLN A 464 3.25 -9.66 -29.56
CA GLN A 464 2.79 -8.53 -30.36
C GLN A 464 3.97 -7.85 -31.07
N GLN A 465 3.85 -7.69 -32.38
CA GLN A 465 4.79 -6.96 -33.22
C GLN A 465 4.45 -5.46 -33.23
N LYS A 466 5.48 -4.62 -33.31
CA LYS A 466 5.33 -3.19 -33.61
C LYS A 466 4.99 -3.01 -35.09
N GLU A 467 4.14 -2.05 -35.42
CA GLU A 467 3.90 -1.64 -36.80
C GLU A 467 5.20 -1.08 -37.40
N ILE A 468 5.58 -1.60 -38.56
CA ILE A 468 6.58 -0.99 -39.44
C ILE A 468 5.77 -0.07 -40.36
N SER A 469 5.82 1.23 -40.09
CA SER A 469 5.20 2.29 -40.90
C SER A 469 5.96 2.54 -42.19
#